data_AF-A0A8H7LZD4-F1
#
_entry.id   AF-A0A8H7LZD4-F1
#
_cell.length_a   1.000
_cell.length_b   1.000
_cell.length_c   1.000
_cell.angle_alpha   90.00
_cell.angle_beta   90.00
_cell.angle_gamma   90.00
#
_symmetry.space_group_name_H-M   'P 1'
#
loop_
_entity.id
_entity.type
_entity.pdbx_description
1 polymer ?
#
loop_
_entity_poly.entity_id
_entity_poly.type
_entity_poly.pdbx_seq_one_letter_code
_entity_poly.pdbx_strand_id
1 'polypeptide(L)'
;MYLGDSQMAQLYDLAFHPAALQTLPEDLVQEWPGTYEDKKFRSQSHKSKQKEYQNQQGKSQDMRGGVAQQTGRDIHVEYIQDWLDCARAMNQETEKLRWARGPPVTVLNEPTGDDEDVEIEVDQESPRVKAVEGILSHFNTTLFEPAFESCEELVSGQGNHYQKDEVAHLNALAGGRLTIPRRLAGDTGITYAQIYTTNKSNTYNIALAQNAQQTSAIRMLESWDQELSTHINGLMSSFENSACNHGVALRIETCVEYESYPTCHLRIPDELLRRCVYVLDRDVFWHWKRCRLASMKSVMCQWMDARRTFTLNRLAVAGTLLIIMEYMMNALVNRPASGGTWDQVHDAACVKEMRGTNWFPRASWAPCQSLSSIMAFNKIVGVNLRKRPRNEDPRPWESGAQNSSAAPISNKQRLVTIRNQDTYSSEEEDQAEQESASPFKNMLWDIISNYPIQIMNKAPNRSQARESWCRLGSDELAGVTHDFFTSMENLTRAFESYYLFPADLSKWDATVAHLFPLIQGSTGNLERRQGVSNLGVVVEFCTMQLALPESSRAQMVQDARQYVSAHWAWLPIGTGKNHLWSTGVSNVPKSAQQVGPLKGGPWMIRNPRLIRAGDH
;
A
#
# COMPACT_ATOMS: atom_id res chain seq x y z
N MET A 1 25.91 9.11 -10.92
CA MET A 1 27.28 9.46 -10.48
C MET A 1 27.29 9.47 -8.96
N TYR A 2 28.18 8.72 -8.29
CA TYR A 2 28.33 8.84 -6.83
C TYR A 2 29.35 9.93 -6.57
N LEU A 3 28.95 11.00 -5.88
CA LEU A 3 29.86 12.06 -5.47
C LEU A 3 30.65 11.56 -4.26
N GLY A 4 31.98 11.61 -4.34
CA GLY A 4 32.83 11.31 -3.19
C GLY A 4 32.59 12.34 -2.08
N ASP A 5 32.96 12.01 -0.82
CA ASP A 5 32.77 12.91 0.33
C ASP A 5 33.39 14.30 0.10
N SER A 6 34.55 14.37 -0.57
CA SER A 6 35.20 15.64 -0.91
C SER A 6 34.38 16.48 -1.92
N GLN A 7 33.74 15.83 -2.90
CA GLN A 7 32.90 16.51 -3.89
C GLN A 7 31.56 16.95 -3.27
N MET A 8 30.99 16.12 -2.39
CA MET A 8 29.80 16.48 -1.62
C MET A 8 30.06 17.65 -0.66
N ALA A 9 31.23 17.67 -0.02
CA ALA A 9 31.66 18.79 0.81
C ALA A 9 31.75 20.08 0.01
N GLN A 10 32.46 20.05 -1.13
CA GLN A 10 32.55 21.21 -2.02
C GLN A 10 31.16 21.68 -2.50
N LEU A 11 30.31 20.77 -2.95
CA LEU A 11 28.98 21.14 -3.47
C LEU A 11 28.07 21.72 -2.38
N TYR A 12 28.12 21.18 -1.15
CA TYR A 12 27.34 21.70 -0.05
C TYR A 12 27.88 23.06 0.45
N ASP A 13 29.19 23.15 0.72
CA ASP A 13 29.81 24.33 1.33
C ASP A 13 29.90 25.52 0.36
N LEU A 14 30.03 25.26 -0.95
CA LEU A 14 30.27 26.31 -1.95
C LEU A 14 29.03 26.67 -2.79
N ALA A 15 27.96 25.86 -2.76
CA ALA A 15 26.73 26.16 -3.50
C ALA A 15 25.48 26.04 -2.64
N PHE A 16 25.18 24.86 -2.09
CA PHE A 16 23.86 24.67 -1.45
C PHE A 16 23.65 25.47 -0.16
N HIS A 17 24.64 25.53 0.73
CA HIS A 17 24.51 26.27 1.99
C HIS A 17 24.55 27.79 1.76
N PRO A 18 25.48 28.35 0.95
CA PRO A 18 25.43 29.78 0.62
C PRO A 18 24.15 30.18 -0.13
N ALA A 19 23.62 29.32 -1.01
CA ALA A 19 22.33 29.57 -1.66
C ALA A 19 21.19 29.59 -0.64
N ALA A 20 21.19 28.65 0.30
CA ALA A 20 20.18 28.61 1.37
C ALA A 20 20.19 29.91 2.18
N LEU A 21 21.36 30.41 2.56
CA LEU A 21 21.52 31.70 3.26
C LEU A 21 20.99 32.90 2.47
N GLN A 22 20.95 32.83 1.14
CA GLN A 22 20.49 33.93 0.28
C GLN A 22 18.99 33.88 -0.01
N THR A 23 18.41 32.68 -0.11
CA THR A 23 17.05 32.51 -0.67
C THR A 23 16.03 31.97 0.32
N LEU A 24 16.46 31.36 1.43
CA LEU A 24 15.54 30.79 2.41
C LEU A 24 15.36 31.73 3.61
N PRO A 25 14.16 31.74 4.24
CA PRO A 25 13.92 32.38 5.52
C PRO A 25 14.98 32.02 6.59
N GLU A 26 15.37 33.01 7.41
CA GLU A 26 16.46 32.87 8.39
C GLU A 26 16.20 31.75 9.41
N ASP A 27 14.94 31.54 9.80
CA ASP A 27 14.51 30.49 10.71
C ASP A 27 14.73 29.08 10.14
N LEU A 28 14.54 28.89 8.83
CA LEU A 28 14.82 27.63 8.15
C LEU A 28 16.33 27.37 8.04
N VAL A 29 17.14 28.41 7.78
CA VAL A 29 18.59 28.26 7.61
C VAL A 29 19.32 28.12 8.94
N GLN A 30 18.78 28.69 10.03
CA GLN A 30 19.40 28.62 11.36
C GLN A 30 19.60 27.17 11.84
N GLU A 31 18.75 26.25 11.40
CA GLU A 31 18.87 24.84 11.75
C GLU A 31 19.86 24.06 10.86
N TRP A 32 20.34 24.65 9.78
CA TRP A 32 21.25 24.00 8.85
C TRP A 32 22.69 24.00 9.37
N PRO A 33 23.44 22.89 9.20
CA PRO A 33 24.85 22.87 9.53
C PRO A 33 25.64 23.81 8.60
N GLY A 34 26.50 24.65 9.18
CA GLY A 34 27.31 25.60 8.42
C GLY A 34 28.30 24.96 7.45
N THR A 35 28.65 23.68 7.67
CA THR A 35 29.55 22.91 6.80
C THR A 35 29.07 21.48 6.58
N TYR A 36 29.55 20.83 5.52
CA TYR A 36 29.26 19.43 5.22
C TYR A 36 29.77 18.48 6.29
N GLU A 37 30.91 18.77 6.93
CA GLU A 37 31.44 17.94 8.01
C GLU A 37 30.57 18.03 9.26
N ASP A 38 30.04 19.20 9.61
CA ASP A 38 29.07 19.34 10.71
C ASP A 38 27.78 18.58 10.42
N LYS A 39 27.33 18.62 9.16
CA LYS A 39 26.19 17.84 8.67
C LYS A 39 26.44 16.34 8.79
N LYS A 40 27.64 15.90 8.42
CA LYS A 40 28.07 14.51 8.56
C LYS A 40 28.11 14.07 10.01
N PHE A 41 28.66 14.89 10.89
CA PHE A 41 28.70 14.64 12.31
C PHE A 41 27.29 14.54 12.93
N ARG A 42 26.39 15.49 12.62
CA ARG A 42 24.99 15.44 13.05
C ARG A 42 24.29 14.14 12.59
N SER A 43 24.46 13.78 11.32
CA SER A 43 23.86 12.55 10.79
C SER A 43 24.40 11.27 11.45
N GLN A 44 25.66 11.27 11.87
CA GLN A 44 26.28 10.15 12.57
C GLN A 44 25.80 10.05 14.02
N SER A 45 25.60 11.18 14.71
CA SER A 45 25.02 11.24 16.06
C SER A 45 23.57 10.75 16.08
N HIS A 46 22.78 11.07 15.04
CA HIS A 46 21.45 10.50 14.86
C HIS A 46 21.51 9.00 14.58
N LYS A 47 22.45 8.55 13.72
CA LYS A 47 22.62 7.11 13.43
C LYS A 47 23.08 6.32 14.65
N SER A 48 23.94 6.84 15.52
CA SER A 48 24.40 6.13 16.72
C SER A 48 23.26 5.98 17.74
N LYS A 49 22.54 7.07 18.05
CA LYS A 49 21.34 7.01 18.90
C LYS A 49 20.27 6.07 18.31
N GLN A 50 20.03 6.15 17.01
CA GLN A 50 19.01 5.35 16.35
C GLN A 50 19.40 3.86 16.21
N LYS A 51 20.69 3.55 16.05
CA LYS A 51 21.22 2.17 16.07
C LYS A 51 21.16 1.56 17.46
N GLU A 52 21.33 2.37 18.51
CA GLU A 52 21.09 1.96 19.89
C GLU A 52 19.60 1.63 20.14
N TYR A 53 18.68 2.43 19.59
CA TYR A 53 17.24 2.12 19.59
C TYR A 53 16.87 0.90 18.74
N GLN A 54 17.49 0.69 17.58
CA GLN A 54 17.22 -0.46 16.70
C GLN A 54 17.74 -1.78 17.29
N ASN A 55 18.90 -1.76 17.96
CA ASN A 55 19.41 -2.92 18.69
C ASN A 55 18.49 -3.34 19.86
N GLN A 56 17.69 -2.42 20.42
CA GLN A 56 16.72 -2.72 21.45
C GLN A 56 15.37 -3.27 20.90
N GLN A 57 15.09 -3.11 19.60
CA GLN A 57 13.79 -3.50 19.02
C GLN A 57 13.83 -4.67 18.02
N GLY A 58 15.00 -5.26 17.74
CA GLY A 58 15.10 -6.50 16.96
C GLY A 58 14.55 -6.46 15.53
N LYS A 59 14.27 -5.27 14.98
CA LYS A 59 13.76 -5.08 13.62
C LYS A 59 14.75 -4.22 12.82
N SER A 60 15.45 -4.86 11.89
CA SER A 60 16.22 -4.19 10.85
C SER A 60 15.23 -3.59 9.85
N GLN A 61 15.03 -2.28 9.92
CA GLN A 61 14.44 -1.50 8.84
C GLN A 61 15.53 -0.58 8.31
N ASP A 62 16.08 -0.90 7.14
CA ASP A 62 17.14 -0.13 6.51
C ASP A 62 16.60 1.22 6.03
N MET A 63 16.88 2.28 6.80
CA MET A 63 16.62 3.66 6.38
C MET A 63 17.64 4.05 5.31
N ARG A 64 17.23 3.96 4.03
CA ARG A 64 18.05 4.32 2.87
C ARG A 64 17.93 5.82 2.53
N GLY A 65 18.80 6.64 3.14
CA GLY A 65 19.06 8.04 2.78
C GLY A 65 20.50 8.45 3.12
N GLY A 66 21.16 9.19 2.22
CA GLY A 66 22.51 9.71 2.43
C GLY A 66 22.52 10.86 3.45
N VAL A 67 23.67 11.07 4.10
CA VAL A 67 23.92 12.11 5.11
C VAL A 67 23.44 13.52 4.69
N ALA A 68 23.52 13.83 3.40
CA ALA A 68 23.17 15.15 2.87
C ALA A 68 21.65 15.37 2.67
N GLN A 69 20.84 14.31 2.57
CA GLN A 69 19.44 14.39 2.11
C GLN A 69 18.43 14.87 3.16
N GLN A 70 18.82 14.99 4.43
CA GLN A 70 17.88 15.33 5.51
C GLN A 70 17.60 16.83 5.65
N THR A 71 18.45 17.70 5.11
CA THR A 71 18.33 19.18 5.27
C THR A 71 17.44 19.80 4.20
N GLY A 72 17.47 19.30 2.96
CA GLY A 72 16.58 19.76 1.90
C GLY A 72 15.14 19.20 1.97
N ARG A 73 14.78 18.47 3.03
CA ARG A 73 13.45 17.87 3.18
C ARG A 73 12.39 18.83 3.70
N ASP A 74 12.84 19.86 4.42
CA ASP A 74 11.97 20.80 5.12
C ASP A 74 11.89 22.16 4.40
N ILE A 75 12.39 22.24 3.15
CA ILE A 75 12.23 23.41 2.29
C ILE A 75 10.82 23.37 1.70
N HIS A 76 10.02 24.38 1.99
CA HIS A 76 8.68 24.52 1.43
C HIS A 76 8.74 24.70 -0.10
N VAL A 77 7.71 24.22 -0.81
CA VAL A 77 7.67 24.23 -2.28
C VAL A 77 7.83 25.63 -2.88
N GLU A 78 7.44 26.68 -2.14
CA GLU A 78 7.55 28.07 -2.58
C GLU A 78 9.00 28.60 -2.63
N TYR A 79 9.93 28.03 -1.87
CA TYR A 79 11.33 28.48 -1.84
C TYR A 79 12.29 27.58 -2.61
N ILE A 80 11.83 26.40 -3.02
CA ILE A 80 12.71 25.38 -3.60
C ILE A 80 13.33 25.83 -4.92
N GLN A 81 12.56 26.58 -5.72
CA GLN A 81 13.00 27.01 -7.05
C GLN A 81 14.09 28.08 -6.96
N ASP A 82 13.85 29.14 -6.19
CA ASP A 82 14.80 30.23 -5.99
C ASP A 82 16.11 29.71 -5.37
N TRP A 83 16.02 28.81 -4.39
CA TRP A 83 17.18 28.17 -3.79
C TRP A 83 17.99 27.34 -4.79
N LEU A 84 17.33 26.52 -5.61
CA LEU A 84 18.01 25.72 -6.62
C LEU A 84 18.64 26.58 -7.71
N ASP A 85 18.00 27.68 -8.12
CA ASP A 85 18.53 28.60 -9.12
C ASP A 85 19.74 29.37 -8.59
N CYS A 86 19.70 29.83 -7.34
CA CYS A 86 20.84 30.43 -6.67
C CYS A 86 22.01 29.43 -6.53
N ALA A 87 21.74 28.18 -6.13
CA ALA A 87 22.77 27.14 -6.06
C ALA A 87 23.38 26.80 -7.43
N ARG A 88 22.58 26.85 -8.51
CA ARG A 88 23.05 26.67 -9.88
C ARG A 88 23.95 27.83 -10.32
N ALA A 89 23.57 29.07 -10.03
CA ALA A 89 24.39 30.25 -10.31
C ALA A 89 25.76 30.14 -9.59
N MET A 90 25.75 29.81 -8.31
CA MET A 90 26.99 29.60 -7.53
C MET A 90 27.86 28.47 -8.09
N ASN A 91 27.25 27.39 -8.55
CA ASN A 91 27.95 26.29 -9.23
C ASN A 91 28.59 26.76 -10.57
N GLN A 92 27.89 27.59 -11.33
CA GLN A 92 28.41 28.18 -12.58
C GLN A 92 29.55 29.18 -12.35
N GLU A 93 29.55 29.91 -11.24
CA GLU A 93 30.56 30.93 -10.93
C GLU A 93 31.79 30.35 -10.21
N THR A 94 31.62 29.33 -9.38
CA THR A 94 32.70 28.80 -8.52
C THR A 94 33.60 27.81 -9.26
N GLU A 95 34.86 28.17 -9.57
CA GLU A 95 35.76 27.31 -10.37
C GLU A 95 36.04 25.94 -9.72
N LYS A 96 36.03 25.86 -8.38
CA LYS A 96 36.15 24.59 -7.66
C LYS A 96 34.99 23.63 -7.91
N LEU A 97 33.83 24.14 -8.34
CA LEU A 97 32.65 23.37 -8.72
C LEU A 97 32.56 23.12 -10.23
N ARG A 98 33.61 23.41 -11.00
CA ARG A 98 33.61 23.15 -12.45
C ARG A 98 33.30 21.70 -12.83
N TRP A 99 33.65 20.74 -11.96
CA TRP A 99 33.30 19.33 -12.15
C TRP A 99 31.78 19.05 -12.04
N ALA A 100 31.03 19.93 -11.37
CA ALA A 100 29.58 19.90 -11.25
C ALA A 100 28.87 20.78 -12.32
N ARG A 101 29.63 21.50 -13.17
CA ARG A 101 29.12 22.21 -14.34
C ARG A 101 28.97 21.23 -15.51
N GLY A 102 27.82 20.60 -15.60
CA GLY A 102 27.44 19.70 -16.69
C GLY A 102 25.92 19.77 -16.93
N PRO A 103 25.38 19.04 -17.92
CA PRO A 103 23.93 18.95 -18.07
C PRO A 103 23.34 18.52 -16.72
N PRO A 104 22.27 19.19 -16.26
CA PRO A 104 21.88 19.18 -14.86
C PRO A 104 21.74 17.75 -14.33
N VAL A 105 22.15 17.54 -13.08
CA VAL A 105 21.53 16.48 -12.28
C VAL A 105 20.08 16.90 -12.17
N THR A 106 19.25 16.39 -13.08
CA THR A 106 17.86 16.77 -13.24
C THR A 106 17.11 16.32 -11.98
N VAL A 107 16.91 17.24 -11.04
CA VAL A 107 15.65 17.29 -10.32
C VAL A 107 14.69 17.92 -11.32
N LEU A 108 13.75 17.11 -11.80
CA LEU A 108 12.78 17.45 -12.84
C LEU A 108 12.02 18.71 -12.42
N ASN A 109 12.13 19.76 -13.22
CA ASN A 109 11.16 20.86 -13.26
C ASN A 109 10.25 20.64 -14.47
N GLU A 110 9.03 21.15 -14.32
CA GLU A 110 7.98 21.27 -15.32
C GLU A 110 8.44 21.98 -16.61
N PRO A 111 7.74 21.74 -17.74
CA PRO A 111 8.13 22.27 -19.03
C PRO A 111 7.81 23.77 -19.10
N THR A 112 8.84 24.59 -19.20
CA THR A 112 8.73 25.97 -19.68
C THR A 112 9.17 26.03 -21.13
N GLY A 113 8.19 25.91 -22.00
CA GLY A 113 8.31 26.14 -23.43
C GLY A 113 6.92 26.00 -24.01
N ASP A 114 6.48 26.99 -24.79
CA ASP A 114 5.30 26.86 -25.64
C ASP A 114 5.56 25.67 -26.57
N ASP A 115 5.09 24.49 -26.17
CA ASP A 115 5.04 23.31 -27.02
C ASP A 115 3.99 23.63 -28.08
N GLU A 116 4.45 24.13 -29.23
CA GLU A 116 3.66 24.06 -30.46
C GLU A 116 3.25 22.60 -30.62
N ASP A 117 1.95 22.33 -30.57
CA ASP A 117 1.37 21.01 -30.80
C ASP A 117 1.93 20.44 -32.10
N VAL A 118 2.98 19.62 -31.98
CA VAL A 118 3.52 18.90 -33.11
C VAL A 118 2.45 17.88 -33.48
N GLU A 119 1.64 18.20 -34.48
CA GLU A 119 0.75 17.24 -35.11
C GLU A 119 1.58 16.06 -35.60
N ILE A 120 1.57 14.99 -34.81
CA ILE A 120 2.20 13.73 -35.20
C ILE A 120 1.26 13.07 -36.19
N GLU A 121 1.65 13.03 -37.46
CA GLU A 121 0.99 12.22 -38.48
C GLU A 121 0.99 10.74 -38.04
N VAL A 122 -0.20 10.26 -37.65
CA VAL A 122 -0.42 8.85 -37.34
C VAL A 122 -0.46 8.09 -38.67
N ASP A 123 0.36 7.05 -38.81
CA ASP A 123 0.32 6.14 -39.97
C ASP A 123 -0.99 5.33 -39.95
N GLN A 124 -1.98 5.83 -40.67
CA GLN A 124 -3.31 5.22 -40.81
C GLN A 124 -3.27 3.84 -41.48
N GLU A 125 -2.18 3.52 -42.19
CA GLU A 125 -2.03 2.24 -42.87
C GLU A 125 -1.47 1.14 -41.95
N SER A 126 -0.97 1.50 -40.77
CA SER A 126 -0.46 0.57 -39.77
C SER A 126 -1.53 -0.46 -39.39
N PRO A 127 -1.23 -1.78 -39.47
CA PRO A 127 -2.18 -2.84 -39.10
C PRO A 127 -2.74 -2.69 -37.68
N ARG A 128 -1.98 -2.05 -36.78
CA ARG A 128 -2.42 -1.76 -35.41
C ARG A 128 -3.42 -0.62 -35.36
N VAL A 129 -3.20 0.47 -36.12
CA VAL A 129 -4.13 1.59 -36.20
C VAL A 129 -5.45 1.12 -36.80
N LYS A 130 -5.41 0.37 -37.91
CA LYS A 130 -6.58 -0.27 -38.51
C LYS A 130 -7.33 -1.22 -37.58
N ALA A 131 -6.61 -1.98 -36.73
CA ALA A 131 -7.25 -2.83 -35.72
C ALA A 131 -7.95 -2.01 -34.63
N VAL A 132 -7.31 -0.92 -34.16
CA VAL A 132 -7.90 -0.01 -33.17
C VAL A 132 -9.09 0.74 -33.77
N GLU A 133 -8.97 1.32 -34.96
CA GLU A 133 -10.07 1.98 -35.67
C GLU A 133 -11.21 1.00 -35.99
N GLY A 134 -10.90 -0.23 -36.38
CA GLY A 134 -11.91 -1.28 -36.54
C GLY A 134 -12.67 -1.53 -35.24
N ILE A 135 -11.96 -1.66 -34.12
CA ILE A 135 -12.59 -1.77 -32.79
C ILE A 135 -13.44 -0.53 -32.47
N LEU A 136 -12.88 0.67 -32.62
CA LEU A 136 -13.54 1.95 -32.32
C LEU A 136 -14.74 2.22 -33.22
N SER A 137 -14.73 1.78 -34.47
CA SER A 137 -15.84 1.92 -35.42
C SER A 137 -17.09 1.12 -35.01
N HIS A 138 -16.91 0.10 -34.16
CA HIS A 138 -18.03 -0.62 -33.54
C HIS A 138 -18.62 0.09 -32.32
N PHE A 139 -17.97 1.15 -31.82
CA PHE A 139 -18.50 2.01 -30.76
C PHE A 139 -19.25 3.19 -31.39
N ASN A 140 -20.58 3.14 -31.41
CA ASN A 140 -21.37 4.34 -31.70
C ASN A 140 -21.32 5.29 -30.48
N THR A 141 -20.40 6.24 -30.50
CA THR A 141 -20.19 7.23 -29.42
C THR A 141 -21.38 8.16 -29.21
N THR A 142 -22.26 8.33 -30.21
CA THR A 142 -23.44 9.23 -30.11
C THR A 142 -24.49 8.73 -29.12
N LEU A 143 -24.48 7.44 -28.77
CA LEU A 143 -25.35 6.89 -27.72
C LEU A 143 -24.87 7.26 -26.30
N PHE A 144 -23.65 7.76 -26.18
CA PHE A 144 -23.03 8.15 -24.92
C PHE A 144 -23.01 9.67 -24.72
N GLU A 145 -23.32 10.46 -25.74
CA GLU A 145 -23.30 11.94 -25.69
C GLU A 145 -24.10 12.52 -24.51
N PRO A 146 -25.33 12.07 -24.19
CA PRO A 146 -26.07 12.60 -23.04
C PRO A 146 -25.47 12.23 -21.67
N ALA A 147 -24.58 11.25 -21.62
CA ALA A 147 -23.96 10.74 -20.39
C ALA A 147 -22.46 11.04 -20.30
N PHE A 148 -21.85 11.60 -21.36
CA PHE A 148 -20.41 11.78 -21.45
C PHE A 148 -19.91 12.79 -20.41
N GLU A 149 -20.64 13.90 -20.20
CA GLU A 149 -20.31 14.89 -19.16
C GLU A 149 -20.35 14.28 -17.75
N SER A 150 -21.32 13.39 -17.46
CA SER A 150 -21.38 12.69 -16.16
C SER A 150 -20.28 11.64 -16.02
N CYS A 151 -19.92 10.94 -17.10
CA CYS A 151 -18.78 10.04 -17.13
C CYS A 151 -17.47 10.81 -16.94
N GLU A 152 -17.33 11.97 -17.56
CA GLU A 152 -16.19 12.85 -17.41
C GLU A 152 -16.11 13.40 -15.98
N GLU A 153 -17.21 13.82 -15.36
CA GLU A 153 -17.23 14.22 -13.94
C GLU A 153 -16.78 13.08 -13.02
N LEU A 154 -17.19 11.84 -13.31
CA LEU A 154 -16.78 10.66 -12.55
C LEU A 154 -15.30 10.26 -12.77
N VAL A 155 -14.75 10.50 -13.96
CA VAL A 155 -13.38 10.10 -14.31
C VAL A 155 -12.38 11.21 -13.97
N SER A 156 -12.73 12.47 -14.21
CA SER A 156 -11.88 13.66 -14.03
C SER A 156 -12.09 14.37 -12.68
N GLY A 157 -13.18 14.07 -11.97
CA GLY A 157 -13.52 14.71 -10.71
C GLY A 157 -12.45 14.53 -9.61
N GLN A 158 -12.28 15.57 -8.80
CA GLN A 158 -11.43 15.53 -7.60
C GLN A 158 -11.94 14.44 -6.63
N GLY A 159 -11.28 13.28 -6.62
CA GLY A 159 -11.70 12.17 -5.78
C GLY A 159 -11.26 10.78 -6.23
N ASN A 160 -10.66 10.62 -7.42
CA ASN A 160 -10.27 9.31 -7.97
C ASN A 160 -11.44 8.31 -7.96
N HIS A 161 -12.64 8.78 -8.33
CA HIS A 161 -13.85 7.96 -8.32
C HIS A 161 -13.77 6.79 -9.30
N TYR A 162 -13.02 6.94 -10.40
CA TYR A 162 -12.70 5.86 -11.32
C TYR A 162 -11.27 5.37 -11.14
N GLN A 163 -11.08 4.04 -11.12
CA GLN A 163 -9.78 3.39 -11.13
C GLN A 163 -9.75 2.29 -12.20
N LYS A 164 -8.89 2.45 -13.20
CA LYS A 164 -8.67 1.43 -14.26
C LYS A 164 -8.14 0.12 -13.65
N ASP A 165 -8.83 -1.01 -13.85
CA ASP A 165 -8.35 -2.34 -13.44
C ASP A 165 -7.80 -3.06 -14.67
N GLU A 166 -6.53 -2.79 -14.97
CA GLU A 166 -5.86 -3.32 -16.14
C GLU A 166 -5.67 -4.83 -16.03
N VAL A 167 -6.03 -5.51 -17.12
CA VAL A 167 -5.52 -6.83 -17.39
C VAL A 167 -4.11 -6.59 -17.93
N ALA A 168 -3.09 -6.79 -17.09
CA ALA A 168 -1.68 -6.39 -17.25
C ALA A 168 -0.95 -6.72 -18.58
N HIS A 169 -1.66 -7.40 -19.46
CA HIS A 169 -1.14 -8.06 -20.63
C HIS A 169 -1.98 -7.74 -21.88
N LEU A 170 -3.09 -7.03 -21.69
CA LEU A 170 -3.98 -6.45 -22.69
C LEU A 170 -4.22 -4.98 -22.31
N ASN A 171 -3.21 -4.11 -22.41
CA ASN A 171 -3.29 -2.74 -21.87
C ASN A 171 -4.38 -1.86 -22.50
N ALA A 172 -4.86 -2.25 -23.69
CA ALA A 172 -6.01 -1.65 -24.38
C ALA A 172 -7.37 -2.12 -23.83
N LEU A 173 -7.37 -3.16 -22.99
CA LEU A 173 -8.55 -3.76 -22.38
C LEU A 173 -8.41 -3.66 -20.86
N ALA A 174 -9.34 -2.96 -20.24
CA ALA A 174 -9.36 -2.86 -18.80
C ALA A 174 -10.78 -2.96 -18.28
N GLY A 175 -10.89 -3.58 -17.12
CA GLY A 175 -12.03 -3.32 -16.27
C GLY A 175 -11.88 -1.97 -15.57
N GLY A 176 -12.66 -1.77 -14.53
CA GLY A 176 -12.60 -0.56 -13.74
C GLY A 176 -13.28 -0.72 -12.41
N ARG A 177 -12.90 0.13 -11.47
CA ARG A 177 -13.64 0.39 -10.24
C ARG A 177 -14.21 1.78 -10.34
N LEU A 178 -15.45 1.92 -9.91
CA LEU A 178 -16.17 3.17 -9.91
C LEU A 178 -16.82 3.32 -8.53
N THR A 179 -16.42 4.33 -7.80
CA THR A 179 -17.11 4.78 -6.58
C THR A 179 -18.05 5.90 -6.98
N ILE A 180 -19.35 5.65 -6.92
CA ILE A 180 -20.38 6.60 -7.36
C ILE A 180 -20.79 7.45 -6.15
N PRO A 181 -20.57 8.79 -6.19
CA PRO A 181 -21.07 9.67 -5.15
C PRO A 181 -22.58 9.51 -4.98
N ARG A 182 -23.09 9.56 -3.74
CA ARG A 182 -24.52 9.37 -3.45
C ARG A 182 -25.43 10.32 -4.25
N ARG A 183 -24.97 11.54 -4.55
CA ARG A 183 -25.69 12.52 -5.39
C ARG A 183 -25.86 12.06 -6.85
N LEU A 184 -24.98 11.20 -7.35
CA LEU A 184 -25.00 10.65 -8.71
C LEU A 184 -25.60 9.23 -8.76
N ALA A 185 -25.78 8.56 -7.61
CA ALA A 185 -26.36 7.22 -7.55
C ALA A 185 -27.84 7.19 -8.01
N GLY A 186 -28.54 8.32 -7.85
CA GLY A 186 -29.95 8.47 -8.21
C GLY A 186 -30.83 7.35 -7.63
N ASP A 187 -31.84 6.96 -8.40
CA ASP A 187 -32.80 5.91 -8.01
C ASP A 187 -32.24 4.48 -8.11
N THR A 188 -31.00 4.32 -8.59
CA THR A 188 -30.37 2.98 -8.66
C THR A 188 -29.78 2.56 -7.33
N GLY A 189 -29.45 3.51 -6.46
CA GLY A 189 -28.77 3.27 -5.19
C GLY A 189 -27.36 2.66 -5.35
N ILE A 190 -26.81 2.62 -6.57
CA ILE A 190 -25.46 2.08 -6.82
C ILE A 190 -24.44 3.08 -6.27
N THR A 191 -23.68 2.64 -5.27
CA THR A 191 -22.61 3.45 -4.65
C THR A 191 -21.21 3.00 -5.07
N TYR A 192 -21.12 1.78 -5.59
CA TYR A 192 -19.87 1.20 -6.07
C TYR A 192 -20.16 0.23 -7.20
N ALA A 193 -19.31 0.23 -8.23
CA ALA A 193 -19.29 -0.76 -9.29
C ALA A 193 -17.86 -1.19 -9.57
N GLN A 194 -17.65 -2.48 -9.80
CA GLN A 194 -16.36 -3.03 -10.18
C GLN A 194 -16.54 -4.05 -11.29
N ILE A 195 -15.78 -3.87 -12.36
CA ILE A 195 -15.75 -4.74 -13.53
C ILE A 195 -14.33 -5.29 -13.63
N TYR A 196 -14.16 -6.62 -13.63
CA TYR A 196 -12.84 -7.25 -13.66
C TYR A 196 -12.91 -8.71 -14.12
N THR A 197 -11.77 -9.29 -14.46
CA THR A 197 -11.68 -10.69 -14.90
C THR A 197 -11.48 -11.66 -13.73
N THR A 198 -12.15 -12.82 -13.77
CA THR A 198 -12.06 -13.85 -12.70
C THR A 198 -10.79 -14.69 -12.74
N ASN A 199 -9.90 -14.50 -13.71
CA ASN A 199 -8.69 -15.31 -13.91
C ASN A 199 -7.77 -15.36 -12.67
N LYS A 200 -7.88 -14.39 -11.74
CA LYS A 200 -7.10 -14.31 -10.50
C LYS A 200 -7.36 -15.52 -9.57
N SER A 201 -8.56 -16.11 -9.59
CA SER A 201 -8.92 -17.23 -8.70
C SER A 201 -8.10 -18.49 -8.96
N ASN A 202 -7.77 -18.76 -10.22
CA ASN A 202 -7.06 -19.98 -10.62
C ASN A 202 -5.56 -19.91 -10.33
N THR A 203 -5.05 -18.70 -10.08
CA THR A 203 -3.66 -18.43 -9.76
C THR A 203 -3.43 -18.19 -8.27
N TYR A 204 -4.50 -18.20 -7.45
CA TYR A 204 -4.36 -18.14 -6.00
C TYR A 204 -3.88 -19.48 -5.47
N ASN A 205 -2.78 -19.45 -4.73
CA ASN A 205 -2.35 -20.59 -3.94
C ASN A 205 -2.85 -20.38 -2.51
N ILE A 206 -3.98 -20.99 -2.19
CA ILE A 206 -4.66 -20.88 -0.89
C ILE A 206 -3.79 -21.43 0.25
N ALA A 207 -2.77 -22.26 -0.07
CA ALA A 207 -1.84 -22.80 0.92
C ALA A 207 -0.70 -21.83 1.28
N LEU A 208 -0.54 -20.72 0.57
CA LEU A 208 0.48 -19.70 0.88
C LEU A 208 -0.14 -18.55 1.68
N ALA A 209 0.57 -18.09 2.71
CA ALA A 209 0.14 -16.98 3.57
C ALA A 209 -0.12 -15.67 2.79
N GLN A 210 0.50 -15.53 1.62
CA GLN A 210 0.14 -14.53 0.62
C GLN A 210 -0.52 -15.29 -0.52
N ASN A 211 -1.85 -15.17 -0.63
CA ASN A 211 -2.66 -15.88 -1.62
C ASN A 211 -2.09 -15.73 -3.04
N ALA A 212 -1.46 -14.59 -3.34
CA ALA A 212 -0.77 -14.31 -4.59
C ALA A 212 0.68 -14.81 -4.59
N GLN A 213 1.01 -15.67 -5.56
CA GLN A 213 2.39 -16.05 -5.85
C GLN A 213 3.14 -14.84 -6.46
N GLN A 214 4.01 -14.20 -5.69
CA GLN A 214 4.95 -13.20 -6.18
C GLN A 214 6.38 -13.66 -5.98
N THR A 215 7.21 -13.42 -6.98
CA THR A 215 8.67 -13.54 -6.88
C THR A 215 9.29 -12.14 -6.73
N SER A 216 10.57 -12.08 -6.40
CA SER A 216 11.33 -10.82 -6.35
C SER A 216 12.70 -10.98 -6.98
N ALA A 217 13.29 -9.89 -7.49
CA ALA A 217 14.65 -9.90 -8.02
C ALA A 217 15.66 -10.49 -7.02
N ILE A 218 15.50 -10.22 -5.72
CA ILE A 218 16.35 -10.76 -4.66
C ILE A 218 16.19 -12.28 -4.57
N ARG A 219 14.95 -12.80 -4.51
CA ARG A 219 14.71 -14.25 -4.46
C ARG A 219 15.25 -14.96 -5.69
N MET A 220 15.06 -14.38 -6.89
CA MET A 220 15.63 -14.90 -8.12
C MET A 220 17.17 -14.97 -8.06
N LEU A 221 17.82 -13.96 -7.48
CA LEU A 221 19.29 -13.94 -7.33
C LEU A 221 19.79 -14.94 -6.28
N GLU A 222 19.09 -15.06 -5.16
CA GLU A 222 19.48 -15.91 -4.04
C GLU A 222 19.28 -17.40 -4.35
N SER A 223 18.14 -17.75 -4.99
CA SER A 223 17.68 -19.13 -5.15
C SER A 223 16.96 -19.36 -6.49
N TRP A 224 17.62 -19.07 -7.61
CA TRP A 224 17.02 -19.22 -8.94
C TRP A 224 16.39 -20.58 -9.22
N ASP A 225 17.08 -21.69 -8.91
CA ASP A 225 16.55 -23.02 -9.22
C ASP A 225 15.26 -23.32 -8.42
N GLN A 226 15.17 -22.79 -7.21
CA GLN A 226 13.95 -22.87 -6.39
C GLN A 226 12.84 -22.01 -6.98
N GLU A 227 13.10 -20.74 -7.32
CA GLU A 227 12.11 -19.85 -7.96
C GLU A 227 11.65 -20.40 -9.32
N LEU A 228 12.56 -20.95 -10.11
CA LEU A 228 12.26 -21.57 -11.39
C LEU A 228 11.33 -22.78 -11.23
N SER A 229 11.63 -23.67 -10.29
CA SER A 229 10.85 -24.90 -10.06
C SER A 229 9.52 -24.64 -9.38
N THR A 230 9.49 -23.83 -8.34
CA THR A 230 8.31 -23.64 -7.49
C THR A 230 7.38 -22.55 -7.99
N HIS A 231 7.92 -21.44 -8.51
CA HIS A 231 7.13 -20.29 -8.92
C HIS A 231 6.90 -20.29 -10.43
N ILE A 232 7.96 -20.19 -11.24
CA ILE A 232 7.83 -20.02 -12.69
C ILE A 232 7.19 -21.26 -13.34
N ASN A 233 7.72 -22.45 -13.07
CA ASN A 233 7.13 -23.69 -13.60
C ASN A 233 5.75 -23.97 -12.99
N GLY A 234 5.54 -23.65 -11.71
CA GLY A 234 4.23 -23.75 -11.07
C GLY A 234 3.17 -22.91 -11.78
N LEU A 235 3.50 -21.66 -12.12
CA LEU A 235 2.64 -20.78 -12.90
C LEU A 235 2.40 -21.29 -14.32
N MET A 236 3.44 -21.78 -15.01
CA MET A 236 3.28 -22.37 -16.34
C MET A 236 2.31 -23.55 -16.34
N SER A 237 2.44 -24.46 -15.37
CA SER A 237 1.53 -25.60 -15.20
C SER A 237 0.11 -25.15 -14.85
N SER A 238 -0.05 -24.11 -14.02
CA SER A 238 -1.36 -23.52 -13.71
C SER A 238 -2.05 -22.95 -14.96
N PHE A 239 -1.31 -22.25 -15.84
CA PHE A 239 -1.85 -21.73 -17.10
C PHE A 239 -2.24 -22.86 -18.06
N GLU A 240 -1.41 -23.89 -18.19
CA GLU A 240 -1.72 -25.07 -19.01
C GLU A 240 -2.97 -25.79 -18.51
N ASN A 241 -3.08 -26.01 -17.20
CA ASN A 241 -4.27 -26.61 -16.60
C ASN A 241 -5.52 -25.73 -16.79
N SER A 242 -5.37 -24.41 -16.69
CA SER A 242 -6.47 -23.45 -16.86
C SER A 242 -6.97 -23.37 -18.30
N ALA A 243 -6.09 -23.51 -19.29
CA ALA A 243 -6.48 -23.60 -20.70
C ALA A 243 -7.50 -24.72 -20.96
N CYS A 244 -7.36 -25.85 -20.26
CA CYS A 244 -8.25 -27.00 -20.38
C CYS A 244 -9.50 -26.89 -19.49
N ASN A 245 -9.34 -26.38 -18.26
CA ASN A 245 -10.31 -26.59 -17.20
C ASN A 245 -11.06 -25.34 -16.74
N HIS A 246 -10.56 -24.14 -17.03
CA HIS A 246 -11.08 -22.92 -16.43
C HIS A 246 -11.31 -21.81 -17.43
N GLY A 247 -12.57 -21.44 -17.64
CA GLY A 247 -12.91 -20.20 -18.33
C GLY A 247 -12.43 -18.97 -17.57
N VAL A 248 -12.19 -17.88 -18.28
CA VAL A 248 -12.08 -16.55 -17.69
C VAL A 248 -13.42 -15.87 -17.90
N ALA A 249 -14.06 -15.48 -16.81
CA ALA A 249 -15.30 -14.73 -16.86
C ALA A 249 -15.02 -13.25 -16.62
N LEU A 250 -15.81 -12.40 -17.25
CA LEU A 250 -16.00 -11.04 -16.80
C LEU A 250 -16.91 -11.09 -15.57
N ARG A 251 -16.52 -10.39 -14.50
CA ARG A 251 -17.34 -10.22 -13.32
C ARG A 251 -17.70 -8.75 -13.17
N ILE A 252 -18.98 -8.49 -12.96
CA ILE A 252 -19.54 -7.19 -12.60
C ILE A 252 -20.04 -7.31 -11.17
N GLU A 253 -19.52 -6.47 -10.28
CA GLU A 253 -19.91 -6.38 -8.88
C GLU A 253 -20.42 -4.97 -8.62
N THR A 254 -21.57 -4.85 -7.97
CA THR A 254 -22.13 -3.54 -7.59
C THR A 254 -22.53 -3.57 -6.11
N CYS A 255 -22.24 -2.49 -5.39
CA CYS A 255 -22.84 -2.24 -4.08
C CYS A 255 -24.09 -1.39 -4.26
N VAL A 256 -25.23 -1.95 -3.87
CA VAL A 256 -26.56 -1.37 -3.98
C VAL A 256 -27.31 -1.54 -2.67
N GLU A 257 -28.37 -0.74 -2.49
CA GLU A 257 -29.38 -1.01 -1.47
C GLU A 257 -30.01 -2.39 -1.69
N TYR A 258 -30.38 -3.06 -0.60
CA TYR A 258 -30.80 -4.47 -0.62
C TYR A 258 -32.00 -4.70 -1.55
N GLU A 259 -32.90 -3.72 -1.61
CA GLU A 259 -34.11 -3.70 -2.44
C GLU A 259 -33.79 -3.64 -3.95
N SER A 260 -32.67 -3.03 -4.32
CA SER A 260 -32.22 -2.86 -5.71
C SER A 260 -31.39 -4.05 -6.22
N TYR A 261 -30.89 -4.90 -5.32
CA TYR A 261 -30.03 -6.05 -5.65
C TYR A 261 -30.60 -6.96 -6.76
N PRO A 262 -31.89 -7.34 -6.77
CA PRO A 262 -32.40 -8.25 -7.80
C PRO A 262 -32.46 -7.66 -9.21
N THR A 263 -32.47 -6.33 -9.33
CA THR A 263 -32.80 -5.67 -10.61
C THR A 263 -31.68 -4.82 -11.19
N CYS A 264 -30.70 -4.40 -10.39
CA CYS A 264 -29.65 -3.47 -10.81
C CYS A 264 -28.92 -3.92 -12.10
N HIS A 265 -28.53 -5.19 -12.20
CA HIS A 265 -27.86 -5.72 -13.40
C HIS A 265 -28.79 -6.00 -14.57
N LEU A 266 -30.09 -6.20 -14.33
CA LEU A 266 -31.09 -6.39 -15.40
C LEU A 266 -31.34 -5.10 -16.19
N ARG A 267 -30.93 -3.95 -15.66
CA ARG A 267 -31.05 -2.65 -16.32
C ARG A 267 -29.91 -2.36 -17.30
N ILE A 268 -28.85 -3.18 -17.33
CA ILE A 268 -27.74 -2.97 -18.26
C ILE A 268 -28.18 -3.45 -19.65
N PRO A 269 -28.24 -2.57 -20.67
CA PRO A 269 -28.68 -2.99 -21.99
C PRO A 269 -27.73 -4.03 -22.61
N ASP A 270 -28.29 -5.12 -23.15
CA ASP A 270 -27.53 -6.18 -23.83
C ASP A 270 -26.63 -5.64 -24.94
N GLU A 271 -27.12 -4.65 -25.70
CA GLU A 271 -26.36 -4.02 -26.78
C GLU A 271 -25.10 -3.31 -26.26
N LEU A 272 -25.20 -2.65 -25.11
CA LEU A 272 -24.06 -1.99 -24.47
C LEU A 272 -23.03 -3.02 -24.00
N LEU A 273 -23.48 -4.10 -23.36
CA LEU A 273 -22.59 -5.19 -22.94
C LEU A 273 -21.85 -5.81 -24.13
N ARG A 274 -22.55 -6.10 -25.24
CA ARG A 274 -21.92 -6.69 -26.43
C ARG A 274 -20.85 -5.80 -27.07
N ARG A 275 -20.96 -4.48 -26.93
CA ARG A 275 -19.97 -3.52 -27.47
C ARG A 275 -18.79 -3.31 -26.53
N CYS A 276 -19.02 -3.35 -25.22
CA CYS A 276 -17.99 -3.08 -24.20
C CYS A 276 -17.22 -4.33 -23.77
N VAL A 277 -17.71 -5.53 -24.09
CA VAL A 277 -17.08 -6.79 -23.67
C VAL A 277 -16.27 -7.40 -24.82
N TYR A 278 -14.97 -7.55 -24.56
CA TYR A 278 -14.09 -8.31 -25.44
C TYR A 278 -14.02 -9.77 -24.99
N VAL A 279 -14.39 -10.69 -25.88
CA VAL A 279 -14.41 -12.13 -25.63
C VAL A 279 -13.23 -12.80 -26.32
N LEU A 280 -12.48 -13.60 -25.56
CA LEU A 280 -11.42 -14.46 -26.07
C LEU A 280 -11.74 -15.91 -25.76
N ASP A 281 -11.36 -16.80 -26.68
CA ASP A 281 -11.39 -18.22 -26.40
C ASP A 281 -10.44 -18.54 -25.23
N ARG A 282 -10.90 -19.46 -24.39
CA ARG A 282 -10.22 -19.84 -23.13
C ARG A 282 -8.78 -20.27 -23.39
N ASP A 283 -8.58 -21.13 -24.37
CA ASP A 283 -7.28 -21.65 -24.74
C ASP A 283 -6.38 -20.53 -25.25
N VAL A 284 -6.87 -19.62 -26.10
CA VAL A 284 -6.11 -18.46 -26.57
C VAL A 284 -5.61 -17.61 -25.41
N PHE A 285 -6.49 -17.24 -24.47
CA PHE A 285 -6.12 -16.42 -23.32
C PHE A 285 -5.02 -17.05 -22.46
N TRP A 286 -5.20 -18.32 -22.07
CA TRP A 286 -4.25 -19.00 -21.18
C TRP A 286 -2.95 -19.42 -21.86
N HIS A 287 -3.00 -19.89 -23.12
CA HIS A 287 -1.80 -20.21 -23.88
C HIS A 287 -0.95 -18.98 -24.12
N TRP A 288 -1.56 -17.83 -24.40
CA TRP A 288 -0.83 -16.60 -24.56
C TRP A 288 -0.02 -16.24 -23.30
N LYS A 289 -0.63 -16.35 -22.11
CA LYS A 289 0.08 -16.12 -20.84
C LYS A 289 1.24 -17.09 -20.64
N ARG A 290 1.02 -18.37 -20.95
CA ARG A 290 2.05 -19.41 -20.90
C ARG A 290 3.21 -19.09 -21.85
N CYS A 291 2.94 -18.70 -23.10
CA CYS A 291 3.95 -18.34 -24.09
C CYS A 291 4.77 -17.12 -23.64
N ARG A 292 4.11 -16.10 -23.08
CA ARG A 292 4.80 -14.95 -22.48
C ARG A 292 5.72 -15.37 -21.33
N LEU A 293 5.21 -16.17 -20.39
CA LEU A 293 6.00 -16.64 -19.26
C LEU A 293 7.17 -17.52 -19.70
N ALA A 294 6.97 -18.39 -20.69
CA ALA A 294 8.04 -19.20 -21.28
C ALA A 294 9.15 -18.34 -21.92
N SER A 295 8.76 -17.25 -22.58
CA SER A 295 9.70 -16.30 -23.18
C SER A 295 10.53 -15.58 -22.11
N MET A 296 9.86 -15.06 -21.06
CA MET A 296 10.54 -14.41 -19.93
C MET A 296 11.45 -15.40 -19.18
N LYS A 297 10.99 -16.63 -18.98
CA LYS A 297 11.78 -17.72 -18.39
C LYS A 297 13.05 -17.97 -19.21
N SER A 298 12.95 -18.05 -20.54
CA SER A 298 14.12 -18.26 -21.41
C SER A 298 15.16 -17.14 -21.26
N VAL A 299 14.70 -15.88 -21.28
CA VAL A 299 15.58 -14.71 -21.05
C VAL A 299 16.24 -14.80 -19.67
N MET A 300 15.48 -15.14 -18.63
CA MET A 300 16.01 -15.23 -17.27
C MET A 300 16.99 -16.38 -17.08
N CYS A 301 16.78 -17.55 -17.71
CA CYS A 301 17.78 -18.63 -17.69
C CYS A 301 19.11 -18.14 -18.28
N GLN A 302 19.08 -17.52 -19.46
CA GLN A 302 20.28 -16.98 -20.10
C GLN A 302 20.94 -15.88 -19.24
N TRP A 303 20.13 -15.00 -18.65
CA TRP A 303 20.61 -13.96 -17.74
C TRP A 303 21.32 -14.57 -16.53
N MET A 304 20.73 -15.61 -15.92
CA MET A 304 21.31 -16.30 -14.77
C MET A 304 22.62 -17.00 -15.13
N ASP A 305 22.71 -17.63 -16.30
CA ASP A 305 23.95 -18.25 -16.77
C ASP A 305 25.05 -17.21 -17.02
N ALA A 306 24.68 -16.08 -17.62
CA ALA A 306 25.58 -14.98 -17.93
C ALA A 306 26.00 -14.15 -16.70
N ARG A 307 25.34 -14.30 -15.53
CA ARG A 307 25.49 -13.36 -14.41
C ARG A 307 26.92 -13.18 -13.88
N ARG A 308 27.74 -14.23 -13.98
CA ARG A 308 29.15 -14.21 -13.55
C ARG A 308 30.04 -13.41 -14.49
N THR A 309 29.56 -13.10 -15.70
CA THR A 309 30.29 -12.35 -16.74
C THR A 309 30.00 -10.85 -16.69
N PHE A 310 29.03 -10.42 -15.88
CA PHE A 310 28.66 -9.01 -15.79
C PHE A 310 29.75 -8.21 -15.08
N THR A 311 30.31 -7.26 -15.79
CA THR A 311 31.27 -6.28 -15.27
C THR A 311 30.54 -5.18 -14.49
N LEU A 312 31.25 -4.48 -13.60
CA LEU A 312 30.68 -3.40 -12.78
C LEU A 312 29.99 -2.31 -13.62
N ASN A 313 30.55 -1.97 -14.79
CA ASN A 313 29.97 -0.98 -15.71
C ASN A 313 28.69 -1.47 -16.43
N ARG A 314 28.43 -2.78 -16.47
CA ARG A 314 27.21 -3.38 -17.06
C ARG A 314 26.17 -3.77 -16.03
N LEU A 315 26.52 -3.74 -14.75
CA LEU A 315 25.68 -4.20 -13.65
C LEU A 315 24.33 -3.49 -13.63
N ALA A 316 24.31 -2.17 -13.90
CA ALA A 316 23.08 -1.37 -13.97
C ALA A 316 22.11 -1.88 -15.03
N VAL A 317 22.59 -2.06 -16.26
CA VAL A 317 21.76 -2.57 -17.36
C VAL A 317 21.26 -3.98 -17.06
N ALA A 318 22.16 -4.85 -16.57
CA ALA A 318 21.82 -6.23 -16.25
C ALA A 318 20.73 -6.33 -15.17
N GLY A 319 20.88 -5.60 -14.05
CA GLY A 319 19.89 -5.69 -13.00
C GLY A 319 18.62 -4.87 -13.27
N THR A 320 18.65 -3.85 -14.13
CA THR A 320 17.42 -3.26 -14.69
C THR A 320 16.62 -4.31 -15.46
N LEU A 321 17.26 -5.11 -16.31
CA LEU A 321 16.60 -6.21 -17.03
C LEU A 321 15.98 -7.24 -16.07
N LEU A 322 16.69 -7.62 -14.99
CA LEU A 322 16.16 -8.51 -13.96
C LEU A 322 14.88 -7.96 -13.32
N ILE A 323 14.88 -6.68 -12.92
CA ILE A 323 13.71 -6.03 -12.30
C ILE A 323 12.54 -5.96 -13.28
N ILE A 324 12.80 -5.64 -14.55
CA ILE A 324 11.77 -5.60 -15.59
C ILE A 324 11.17 -7.01 -15.81
N MET A 325 12.01 -8.04 -15.88
CA MET A 325 11.53 -9.42 -16.05
C MET A 325 10.71 -9.89 -14.85
N GLU A 326 11.16 -9.60 -13.62
CA GLU A 326 10.40 -9.85 -12.40
C GLU A 326 9.03 -9.16 -12.44
N TYR A 327 9.00 -7.87 -12.77
CA TYR A 327 7.77 -7.10 -12.91
C TYR A 327 6.81 -7.76 -13.91
N MET A 328 7.29 -8.04 -15.12
CA MET A 328 6.47 -8.61 -16.19
C MET A 328 5.94 -10.00 -15.84
N MET A 329 6.72 -10.83 -15.14
CA MET A 329 6.27 -12.14 -14.66
C MET A 329 5.18 -11.99 -13.60
N ASN A 330 5.39 -11.15 -12.59
CA ASN A 330 4.42 -10.90 -11.53
C ASN A 330 3.11 -10.32 -12.07
N ALA A 331 3.20 -9.45 -13.09
CA ALA A 331 2.06 -8.83 -13.75
C ALA A 331 1.16 -9.82 -14.51
N LEU A 332 1.65 -11.01 -14.90
CA LEU A 332 0.79 -12.02 -15.56
C LEU A 332 -0.31 -12.58 -14.64
N VAL A 333 -0.09 -12.55 -13.33
CA VAL A 333 -1.00 -13.12 -12.33
C VAL A 333 -1.57 -12.10 -11.37
N ASN A 334 -0.82 -11.03 -11.10
CA ASN A 334 -1.24 -9.95 -10.22
C ASN A 334 -1.63 -8.72 -11.02
N ARG A 335 -2.48 -7.88 -10.42
CA ARG A 335 -2.59 -6.50 -10.88
C ARG A 335 -1.18 -5.88 -10.79
N PRO A 336 -0.70 -5.17 -11.81
CA PRO A 336 0.51 -4.38 -11.67
C PRO A 336 0.34 -3.50 -10.44
N ALA A 337 1.29 -3.54 -9.52
CA ALA A 337 1.20 -2.72 -8.31
C ALA A 337 1.12 -1.26 -8.75
N SER A 338 0.02 -0.58 -8.41
CA SER A 338 -0.16 0.84 -8.70
C SER A 338 0.50 1.67 -7.60
N GLY A 339 1.32 2.66 -7.98
CA GLY A 339 2.03 3.54 -7.06
C GLY A 339 3.41 3.02 -6.61
N GLY A 340 4.18 3.92 -5.99
CA GLY A 340 5.56 3.65 -5.58
C GLY A 340 6.54 3.78 -6.76
N THR A 341 7.44 2.80 -6.93
CA THR A 341 8.43 2.80 -8.03
C THR A 341 8.02 1.93 -9.22
N TRP A 342 6.84 1.30 -9.17
CA TRP A 342 6.41 0.36 -10.21
C TRP A 342 6.00 1.04 -11.51
N ASP A 343 5.40 2.23 -11.43
CA ASP A 343 5.14 3.06 -12.62
C ASP A 343 6.46 3.43 -13.30
N GLN A 344 7.51 3.72 -12.52
CA GLN A 344 8.85 3.99 -13.06
C GLN A 344 9.49 2.75 -13.71
N VAL A 345 9.24 1.55 -13.16
CA VAL A 345 9.72 0.29 -13.75
C VAL A 345 8.97 0.00 -15.05
N HIS A 346 7.66 0.20 -15.07
CA HIS A 346 6.84 0.10 -16.28
C HIS A 346 7.36 1.06 -17.36
N ASP A 347 7.52 2.34 -17.04
CA ASP A 347 7.98 3.36 -17.98
C ASP A 347 9.43 3.16 -18.44
N ALA A 348 10.27 2.54 -17.60
CA ALA A 348 11.61 2.13 -17.97
C ALA A 348 11.63 0.89 -18.88
N ALA A 349 10.61 0.03 -18.78
CA ALA A 349 10.45 -1.18 -19.59
C ALA A 349 9.83 -0.90 -20.97
N CYS A 350 9.09 0.22 -21.12
CA CYS A 350 8.50 0.60 -22.39
C CYS A 350 9.56 0.99 -23.44
N VAL A 351 9.31 0.60 -24.69
CA VAL A 351 10.19 0.92 -25.82
C VAL A 351 10.13 2.42 -26.11
N LYS A 352 11.24 3.11 -25.91
CA LYS A 352 11.44 4.52 -26.28
C LYS A 352 12.15 4.58 -27.63
N GLU A 353 11.61 5.36 -28.56
CA GLU A 353 12.28 5.72 -29.80
C GLU A 353 13.34 6.77 -29.50
N MET A 354 14.58 6.52 -29.90
CA MET A 354 15.64 7.52 -29.82
C MET A 354 15.60 8.36 -31.10
N ARG A 355 15.27 9.65 -30.99
CA ARG A 355 15.38 10.61 -32.10
C ARG A 355 16.47 11.61 -31.75
N GLY A 356 17.59 11.56 -32.46
CA GLY A 356 18.79 12.33 -32.12
C GLY A 356 19.39 11.88 -30.78
N THR A 357 19.67 12.82 -29.87
CA THR A 357 20.16 12.52 -28.51
C THR A 357 19.03 12.34 -27.48
N ASN A 358 17.77 12.49 -27.90
CA ASN A 358 16.62 12.53 -27.01
C ASN A 358 15.79 11.24 -27.12
N TRP A 359 15.26 10.80 -25.98
CA TRP A 359 14.41 9.62 -25.87
C TRP A 359 12.95 10.03 -25.87
N PHE A 360 12.19 9.56 -26.85
CA PHE A 360 10.76 9.80 -26.97
C PHE A 360 10.01 8.49 -26.73
N PRO A 361 8.91 8.47 -25.95
CA PRO A 361 7.97 7.35 -25.99
C PRO A 361 7.50 7.15 -27.44
N ARG A 362 7.53 5.91 -27.95
CA ARG A 362 7.03 5.64 -29.31
C ARG A 362 5.52 5.91 -29.32
N ALA A 363 5.06 6.82 -30.19
CA ALA A 363 3.80 7.58 -30.15
C ALA A 363 2.44 6.81 -30.07
N SER A 364 2.43 5.50 -29.82
CA SER A 364 1.19 4.73 -29.62
C SER A 364 0.72 4.66 -28.16
N TRP A 365 1.26 5.47 -27.27
CA TRP A 365 0.95 5.47 -25.84
C TRP A 365 0.82 6.92 -25.40
N ALA A 366 -0.37 7.32 -24.94
CA ALA A 366 -0.58 8.63 -24.33
C ALA A 366 0.43 8.87 -23.19
N PRO A 367 0.89 10.11 -22.97
CA PRO A 367 2.06 10.37 -22.14
C PRO A 367 1.72 10.26 -20.65
N CYS A 368 2.32 9.29 -19.96
CA CYS A 368 2.57 9.40 -18.53
C CYS A 368 4.01 9.92 -18.38
N GLN A 369 4.16 11.17 -17.94
CA GLN A 369 5.45 11.82 -17.78
C GLN A 369 6.08 11.45 -16.43
N SER A 370 7.24 10.78 -16.43
CA SER A 370 8.42 11.19 -15.63
C SER A 370 9.65 10.31 -15.95
N LEU A 371 10.79 10.95 -16.20
CA LEU A 371 12.08 10.29 -16.48
C LEU A 371 12.95 10.27 -15.21
N SER A 372 13.03 9.14 -14.50
CA SER A 372 13.89 9.01 -13.29
C SER A 372 14.58 7.64 -13.09
N SER A 373 14.89 6.91 -14.17
CA SER A 373 15.25 5.47 -14.09
C SER A 373 16.69 5.12 -13.67
N ILE A 374 17.61 6.07 -13.45
CA ILE A 374 19.05 5.73 -13.23
C ILE A 374 19.45 5.64 -11.74
N MET A 375 18.68 6.21 -10.80
CA MET A 375 19.05 6.20 -9.37
C MET A 375 18.51 5.01 -8.55
N ALA A 376 17.47 4.31 -9.03
CA ALA A 376 16.89 3.16 -8.32
C ALA A 376 17.86 1.96 -8.23
N PHE A 377 18.78 1.83 -9.20
CA PHE A 377 19.69 0.70 -9.31
C PHE A 377 20.73 0.62 -8.18
N ASN A 378 21.40 1.72 -7.86
CA ASN A 378 22.44 1.74 -6.81
C ASN A 378 21.89 1.56 -5.40
N LYS A 379 20.57 1.71 -5.23
CA LYS A 379 19.88 1.57 -3.94
C LYS A 379 19.71 0.08 -3.57
N ILE A 380 19.63 -0.83 -4.54
CA ILE A 380 19.29 -2.25 -4.34
C ILE A 380 20.51 -3.15 -4.08
N VAL A 381 21.69 -2.84 -4.63
CA VAL A 381 22.85 -3.78 -4.71
C VAL A 381 23.86 -3.65 -3.55
N GLY A 382 23.55 -2.88 -2.50
CA GLY A 382 24.43 -2.68 -1.34
C GLY A 382 24.51 -3.88 -0.38
N VAL A 383 24.95 -5.05 -0.86
CA VAL A 383 25.24 -6.23 -0.02
C VAL A 383 26.75 -6.41 0.09
N ASN A 384 27.27 -6.29 1.32
CA ASN A 384 28.66 -6.61 1.67
C ASN A 384 28.96 -8.08 1.35
N LEU A 385 29.80 -8.32 0.35
CA LEU A 385 30.36 -9.63 0.06
C LEU A 385 31.32 -10.05 1.19
N ARG A 386 30.82 -10.78 2.19
CA ARG A 386 31.67 -11.57 3.09
C ARG A 386 32.15 -12.82 2.36
N LYS A 387 33.47 -13.03 2.36
CA LYS A 387 34.13 -14.25 1.89
C LYS A 387 33.54 -15.48 2.60
N ARG A 388 33.02 -16.46 1.85
CA ARG A 388 32.73 -17.81 2.36
C ARG A 388 34.02 -18.62 2.47
N PRO A 389 34.22 -19.43 3.53
CA PRO A 389 35.22 -20.49 3.53
C PRO A 389 34.80 -21.66 2.63
N ARG A 390 35.79 -22.44 2.24
CA ARG A 390 35.81 -23.50 1.22
C ARG A 390 35.66 -24.88 1.88
N ASN A 391 35.00 -25.81 1.17
CA ASN A 391 34.86 -27.26 1.40
C ASN A 391 34.02 -27.67 2.63
N GLU A 392 33.15 -28.67 2.59
CA GLU A 392 33.37 -30.07 2.16
C GLU A 392 32.20 -30.71 1.37
N ASP A 393 32.56 -31.75 0.62
CA ASP A 393 31.78 -32.55 -0.33
C ASP A 393 30.83 -33.60 0.32
N PRO A 394 29.94 -34.24 -0.48
CA PRO A 394 28.72 -34.90 0.00
C PRO A 394 28.87 -36.40 0.22
N ARG A 395 27.90 -37.00 0.92
CA ARG A 395 27.60 -38.43 0.79
C ARG A 395 26.09 -38.71 0.65
N PRO A 396 25.73 -39.81 -0.06
CA PRO A 396 24.40 -40.04 -0.61
C PRO A 396 23.55 -40.88 0.36
N TRP A 397 22.23 -40.77 0.25
CA TRP A 397 21.34 -41.84 0.70
C TRP A 397 20.21 -42.04 -0.32
N GLU A 398 20.01 -43.32 -0.64
CA GLU A 398 19.12 -43.86 -1.65
C GLU A 398 17.69 -44.04 -1.13
N SER A 399 16.76 -43.92 -2.08
CA SER A 399 15.50 -44.66 -2.26
C SER A 399 14.69 -45.15 -1.05
N GLY A 400 13.42 -44.74 -1.03
CA GLY A 400 12.35 -45.45 -0.33
C GLY A 400 10.97 -45.03 -0.84
N ALA A 401 10.56 -45.61 -1.97
CA ALA A 401 9.18 -45.51 -2.46
C ALA A 401 8.26 -46.39 -1.59
N GLN A 402 7.07 -45.88 -1.23
CA GLN A 402 5.91 -46.74 -0.99
C GLN A 402 4.60 -45.96 -1.18
N ASN A 403 3.75 -46.58 -2.00
CA ASN A 403 2.41 -46.17 -2.39
C ASN A 403 1.44 -46.07 -1.21
N SER A 404 0.49 -45.13 -1.26
CA SER A 404 -0.88 -45.44 -0.86
C SER A 404 -1.89 -44.53 -1.57
N SER A 405 -2.84 -45.20 -2.19
CA SER A 405 -4.01 -44.74 -2.93
C SER A 405 -5.13 -44.29 -1.99
N ALA A 406 -5.81 -43.17 -2.30
CA ALA A 406 -7.20 -42.94 -1.86
C ALA A 406 -7.95 -42.02 -2.84
N ALA A 407 -9.23 -42.31 -2.97
CA ALA A 407 -10.17 -42.02 -4.07
C ALA A 407 -10.78 -40.60 -4.05
N PRO A 408 -11.53 -40.18 -5.11
CA PRO A 408 -11.89 -38.79 -5.35
C PRO A 408 -13.16 -38.36 -4.60
N ILE A 409 -13.12 -37.16 -4.02
CA ILE A 409 -14.28 -36.52 -3.37
C ILE A 409 -15.18 -35.90 -4.45
N SER A 410 -16.41 -36.42 -4.53
CA SER A 410 -17.46 -35.96 -5.43
C SER A 410 -18.04 -34.60 -5.00
N ASN A 411 -18.16 -33.69 -5.96
CA ASN A 411 -18.95 -32.46 -5.85
C ASN A 411 -20.44 -32.77 -5.63
N LYS A 412 -20.98 -32.38 -4.47
CA LYS A 412 -22.44 -32.30 -4.27
C LYS A 412 -22.89 -30.85 -4.46
N GLN A 413 -23.52 -30.60 -5.61
CA GLN A 413 -24.37 -29.43 -5.82
C GLN A 413 -25.55 -29.49 -4.83
N ARG A 414 -25.68 -28.46 -3.99
CA ARG A 414 -26.90 -28.24 -3.20
C ARG A 414 -27.89 -27.44 -4.04
N LEU A 415 -28.95 -28.12 -4.50
CA LEU A 415 -30.22 -27.49 -4.86
C LEU A 415 -30.80 -26.84 -3.59
N VAL A 416 -31.06 -25.53 -3.63
CA VAL A 416 -31.89 -24.86 -2.62
C VAL A 416 -33.30 -24.72 -3.22
N THR A 417 -34.21 -25.51 -2.66
CA THR A 417 -35.65 -25.44 -2.92
C THR A 417 -36.22 -24.21 -2.23
N ILE A 418 -36.75 -23.25 -3.00
CA ILE A 418 -37.55 -22.14 -2.49
C ILE A 418 -38.86 -22.71 -1.96
N ARG A 419 -39.11 -22.56 -0.65
CA ARG A 419 -40.39 -22.85 -0.01
C ARG A 419 -41.13 -21.55 0.30
N ASN A 420 -42.43 -21.64 0.10
CA ASN A 420 -43.42 -20.57 0.09
C ASN A 420 -43.55 -19.81 1.42
N GLN A 421 -43.77 -18.51 1.25
CA GLN A 421 -44.72 -17.64 1.97
C GLN A 421 -45.39 -18.23 3.21
N ASP A 422 -45.02 -17.69 4.37
CA ASP A 422 -45.93 -17.51 5.50
C ASP A 422 -46.16 -16.01 5.68
N THR A 423 -47.39 -15.60 5.42
CA THR A 423 -47.97 -14.29 5.73
C THR A 423 -47.99 -14.07 7.24
N TYR A 424 -47.27 -13.05 7.72
CA TYR A 424 -47.48 -12.52 9.08
C TYR A 424 -48.49 -11.38 9.05
N SER A 425 -49.45 -11.48 9.96
CA SER A 425 -50.54 -10.55 10.22
C SER A 425 -49.99 -9.30 10.89
N SER A 426 -50.20 -8.16 10.23
CA SER A 426 -49.95 -6.82 10.76
C SER A 426 -51.03 -6.46 11.79
N GLU A 427 -50.69 -6.46 13.08
CA GLU A 427 -51.44 -5.71 14.08
C GLU A 427 -50.45 -4.94 14.96
N GLU A 428 -50.47 -3.63 14.78
CA GLU A 428 -50.35 -2.61 15.84
C GLU A 428 -49.16 -2.73 16.80
N GLU A 429 -47.96 -2.41 16.32
CA GLU A 429 -46.93 -1.81 17.18
C GLU A 429 -46.91 -0.30 16.96
N ASP A 430 -47.20 0.44 18.03
CA ASP A 430 -47.09 1.88 18.15
C ASP A 430 -45.80 2.39 17.47
N GLN A 431 -45.96 3.19 16.41
CA GLN A 431 -44.92 4.06 15.87
C GLN A 431 -44.67 5.23 16.84
N ALA A 432 -44.26 4.91 18.07
CA ALA A 432 -43.58 5.90 18.91
C ALA A 432 -42.30 6.28 18.17
N GLU A 433 -42.32 7.47 17.55
CA GLU A 433 -41.21 8.21 16.95
C GLU A 433 -39.83 7.54 17.15
N GLN A 434 -39.53 6.53 16.34
CA GLN A 434 -38.16 6.06 16.22
C GLN A 434 -37.43 7.18 15.50
N GLU A 435 -36.82 8.09 16.27
CA GLU A 435 -35.88 9.08 15.77
C GLU A 435 -34.90 8.33 14.86
N SER A 436 -35.07 8.48 13.55
CA SER A 436 -34.20 7.83 12.58
C SER A 436 -32.79 8.27 12.92
N ALA A 437 -31.98 7.35 13.44
CA ALA A 437 -30.64 7.67 13.90
C ALA A 437 -29.91 8.36 12.74
N SER A 438 -29.46 9.60 12.96
CA SER A 438 -28.74 10.36 11.95
C SER A 438 -27.65 9.45 11.35
N PRO A 439 -27.51 9.35 10.01
CA PRO A 439 -26.50 8.50 9.36
C PRO A 439 -25.09 8.66 9.93
N PHE A 440 -24.81 9.85 10.46
CA PHE A 440 -23.61 10.20 11.18
C PHE A 440 -23.38 9.39 12.47
N LYS A 441 -24.43 9.17 13.28
CA LYS A 441 -24.35 8.37 14.51
C LYS A 441 -23.97 6.92 14.18
N ASN A 442 -24.49 6.37 13.08
CA ASN A 442 -24.16 5.02 12.63
C ASN A 442 -22.69 4.92 12.21
N MET A 443 -22.19 5.90 11.45
CA MET A 443 -20.77 5.93 11.06
C MET A 443 -19.84 6.06 12.28
N LEU A 444 -20.21 6.89 13.27
CA LEU A 444 -19.45 6.99 14.51
C LEU A 444 -19.44 5.67 15.28
N TRP A 445 -20.59 4.99 15.34
CA TRP A 445 -20.73 3.68 15.96
C TRP A 445 -19.87 2.62 15.27
N ASP A 446 -19.86 2.58 13.95
CA ASP A 446 -19.03 1.67 13.16
C ASP A 446 -17.54 1.89 13.45
N ILE A 447 -17.11 3.15 13.57
CA ILE A 447 -15.73 3.47 13.93
C ILE A 447 -15.41 2.98 15.34
N ILE A 448 -16.25 3.32 16.33
CA ILE A 448 -16.05 2.92 17.75
C ILE A 448 -16.02 1.39 17.89
N SER A 449 -16.93 0.69 17.19
CA SER A 449 -17.06 -0.76 17.27
C SER A 449 -15.88 -1.52 16.67
N ASN A 450 -15.16 -0.92 15.72
CA ASN A 450 -13.98 -1.50 15.10
C ASN A 450 -12.67 -1.27 15.87
N TYR A 451 -12.64 -0.34 16.85
CA TYR A 451 -11.42 -0.08 17.64
C TYR A 451 -10.89 -1.31 18.37
N PRO A 452 -11.69 -2.08 19.13
CA PRO A 452 -11.18 -3.26 19.83
C PRO A 452 -10.52 -4.27 18.91
N ILE A 453 -11.11 -4.51 17.73
CA ILE A 453 -10.60 -5.43 16.71
C ILE A 453 -9.21 -4.99 16.26
N GLN A 454 -9.05 -3.73 15.84
CA GLN A 454 -7.78 -3.24 15.32
C GLN A 454 -6.71 -3.10 16.42
N ILE A 455 -7.09 -2.70 17.64
CA ILE A 455 -6.16 -2.61 18.78
C ILE A 455 -5.61 -4.00 19.12
N MET A 456 -6.47 -5.02 19.20
CA MET A 456 -6.08 -6.39 19.54
C MET A 456 -5.23 -7.05 18.44
N ASN A 457 -5.52 -6.77 17.16
CA ASN A 457 -4.67 -7.21 16.03
C ASN A 457 -3.25 -6.61 16.06
N LYS A 458 -3.02 -5.57 16.86
CA LYS A 458 -1.72 -4.95 17.07
C LYS A 458 -1.10 -5.30 18.44
N ALA A 459 -1.64 -6.29 19.14
CA ALA A 459 -1.11 -6.72 20.43
C ALA A 459 0.41 -7.02 20.34
N PRO A 460 1.19 -6.66 21.37
CA PRO A 460 2.65 -6.70 21.28
C PRO A 460 3.21 -8.12 21.41
N ASN A 461 4.37 -8.34 20.81
CA ASN A 461 5.16 -9.56 20.99
C ASN A 461 6.14 -9.43 22.16
N ARG A 462 6.56 -10.58 22.72
CA ARG A 462 7.65 -10.67 23.70
C ARG A 462 8.97 -10.32 22.99
N SER A 463 9.85 -9.58 23.66
CA SER A 463 11.09 -9.09 23.03
C SER A 463 12.13 -10.20 22.81
N GLN A 464 12.09 -11.27 23.59
CA GLN A 464 13.10 -12.35 23.56
C GLN A 464 12.58 -13.66 22.95
N ALA A 465 11.32 -14.00 23.18
CA ALA A 465 10.64 -15.11 22.54
C ALA A 465 9.81 -14.55 21.40
N ARG A 466 9.84 -15.12 20.18
CA ARG A 466 8.99 -14.70 19.05
C ARG A 466 7.48 -14.95 19.29
N GLU A 467 7.07 -15.00 20.54
CA GLU A 467 5.73 -15.27 21.03
C GLU A 467 4.98 -13.94 21.25
N SER A 468 3.67 -13.98 21.06
CA SER A 468 2.79 -12.86 21.40
C SER A 468 2.59 -12.74 22.92
N TRP A 469 2.40 -11.53 23.44
CA TRP A 469 1.83 -11.39 24.79
C TRP A 469 0.35 -11.76 24.82
N CYS A 470 -0.34 -11.67 23.68
CA CYS A 470 -1.74 -12.05 23.55
C CYS A 470 -1.87 -13.57 23.42
N ARG A 471 -2.73 -14.17 24.25
CA ARG A 471 -3.09 -15.58 24.25
C ARG A 471 -4.12 -15.94 23.19
N LEU A 472 -4.87 -14.96 22.70
CA LEU A 472 -5.94 -15.22 21.73
C LEU A 472 -5.34 -15.79 20.44
N GLY A 473 -5.84 -16.96 20.03
CA GLY A 473 -5.52 -17.54 18.73
C GLY A 473 -6.09 -16.70 17.57
N SER A 474 -5.71 -17.02 16.34
CA SER A 474 -6.23 -16.31 15.16
C SER A 474 -7.77 -16.36 15.07
N ASP A 475 -8.40 -17.48 15.42
CA ASP A 475 -9.86 -17.63 15.41
C ASP A 475 -10.53 -16.81 16.53
N GLU A 476 -9.92 -16.76 17.71
CA GLU A 476 -10.43 -15.95 18.82
C GLU A 476 -10.26 -14.46 18.57
N LEU A 477 -9.16 -14.05 17.91
CA LEU A 477 -8.94 -12.68 17.46
C LEU A 477 -9.99 -12.26 16.40
N ALA A 478 -10.36 -13.17 15.50
CA ALA A 478 -11.45 -12.94 14.55
C ALA A 478 -12.82 -12.79 15.24
N GLY A 479 -12.98 -13.40 16.43
CA GLY A 479 -14.17 -13.27 17.26
C GLY A 479 -14.16 -12.08 18.23
N VAL A 480 -13.15 -11.20 18.20
CA VAL A 480 -13.15 -9.97 19.00
C VAL A 480 -14.26 -9.06 18.48
N THR A 481 -15.16 -8.64 19.38
CA THR A 481 -16.29 -7.74 19.08
C THR A 481 -16.09 -6.36 19.72
N HIS A 482 -17.01 -5.44 19.46
CA HIS A 482 -17.01 -4.09 20.04
C HIS A 482 -17.07 -4.07 21.57
N ASP A 483 -17.65 -5.11 22.17
CA ASP A 483 -17.77 -5.25 23.62
C ASP A 483 -16.53 -5.82 24.29
N PHE A 484 -15.47 -6.12 23.53
CA PHE A 484 -14.30 -6.82 24.08
C PHE A 484 -13.66 -6.08 25.27
N PHE A 485 -13.59 -4.75 25.22
CA PHE A 485 -13.03 -3.92 26.30
C PHE A 485 -14.01 -3.64 27.45
N THR A 486 -15.26 -4.09 27.39
CA THR A 486 -16.26 -3.83 28.45
C THR A 486 -16.07 -4.70 29.70
N SER A 487 -15.28 -5.78 29.61
CA SER A 487 -15.07 -6.73 30.70
C SER A 487 -13.59 -6.94 31.05
N MET A 488 -13.28 -6.93 32.36
CA MET A 488 -11.96 -7.30 32.88
C MET A 488 -11.63 -8.79 32.70
N GLU A 489 -12.64 -9.64 32.49
CA GLU A 489 -12.43 -11.06 32.19
C GLU A 489 -11.80 -11.23 30.82
N ASN A 490 -12.22 -10.42 29.83
CA ASN A 490 -11.61 -10.40 28.50
C ASN A 490 -10.14 -9.98 28.54
N LEU A 491 -9.76 -9.07 29.45
CA LEU A 491 -8.36 -8.71 29.68
C LEU A 491 -7.54 -9.92 30.14
N THR A 492 -8.00 -10.59 31.19
CA THR A 492 -7.34 -11.78 31.77
C THR A 492 -7.29 -12.95 30.78
N ARG A 493 -8.34 -13.09 29.95
CA ARG A 493 -8.38 -14.08 28.86
C ARG A 493 -7.32 -13.77 27.81
N ALA A 494 -7.22 -12.52 27.36
CA ALA A 494 -6.29 -12.13 26.32
C ALA A 494 -4.84 -12.09 26.76
N PHE A 495 -4.53 -11.81 28.02
CA PHE A 495 -3.15 -11.63 28.48
C PHE A 495 -2.86 -12.43 29.73
N GLU A 496 -1.90 -13.35 29.63
CA GLU A 496 -1.37 -14.12 30.77
C GLU A 496 -0.82 -13.25 31.87
N SER A 497 -0.11 -12.21 31.46
CA SER A 497 0.65 -11.33 32.32
C SER A 497 0.70 -9.94 31.73
N TYR A 498 0.43 -8.95 32.57
CA TYR A 498 0.33 -7.54 32.21
C TYR A 498 0.54 -6.65 33.44
N TYR A 499 0.87 -5.39 33.22
CA TYR A 499 0.88 -4.39 34.28
C TYR A 499 -0.44 -3.64 34.30
N LEU A 500 -1.15 -3.72 35.42
CA LEU A 500 -2.39 -2.98 35.65
C LEU A 500 -2.09 -1.71 36.45
N PHE A 501 -2.35 -0.57 35.81
CA PHE A 501 -2.22 0.73 36.46
C PHE A 501 -3.44 0.98 37.36
N PRO A 502 -3.26 1.67 38.49
CA PRO A 502 -4.38 2.03 39.35
C PRO A 502 -5.35 2.92 38.57
N ALA A 503 -6.61 2.88 38.97
CA ALA A 503 -7.65 3.69 38.35
C ALA A 503 -7.32 5.17 38.55
N ASP A 504 -7.04 5.85 37.45
CA ASP A 504 -6.55 7.22 37.43
C ASP A 504 -7.29 7.95 36.30
N LEU A 505 -8.18 8.85 36.68
CA LEU A 505 -9.08 9.54 35.74
C LEU A 505 -8.30 10.36 34.71
N SER A 506 -7.22 11.02 35.13
CA SER A 506 -6.39 11.83 34.24
C SER A 506 -5.68 10.96 33.19
N LYS A 507 -5.11 9.83 33.61
CA LYS A 507 -4.48 8.88 32.66
C LYS A 507 -5.50 8.18 31.77
N TRP A 508 -6.69 7.88 32.29
CA TRP A 508 -7.78 7.31 31.50
C TRP A 508 -8.19 8.29 30.41
N ASP A 509 -8.54 9.52 30.77
CA ASP A 509 -8.97 10.56 29.83
C ASP A 509 -7.87 10.88 28.80
N ALA A 510 -6.60 10.90 29.21
CA ALA A 510 -5.47 11.04 28.29
C ALA A 510 -5.37 9.86 27.30
N THR A 511 -5.61 8.63 27.76
CA THR A 511 -5.59 7.43 26.92
C THR A 511 -6.75 7.44 25.92
N VAL A 512 -7.96 7.80 26.36
CA VAL A 512 -9.12 7.94 25.47
C VAL A 512 -8.90 9.08 24.47
N ALA A 513 -8.37 10.23 24.90
CA ALA A 513 -8.02 11.34 24.00
C ALA A 513 -6.93 10.97 22.99
N HIS A 514 -6.07 10.00 23.32
CA HIS A 514 -5.05 9.49 22.42
C HIS A 514 -5.63 8.63 21.29
N LEU A 515 -6.68 7.87 21.57
CA LEU A 515 -7.42 7.07 20.57
C LEU A 515 -8.40 7.92 19.76
N PHE A 516 -9.05 8.90 20.40
CA PHE A 516 -10.03 9.80 19.77
C PHE A 516 -9.52 11.25 19.80
N PRO A 517 -8.51 11.60 18.97
CA PRO A 517 -7.93 12.94 18.94
C PRO A 517 -8.93 13.95 18.36
N LEU A 518 -8.86 15.20 18.82
CA LEU A 518 -9.55 16.32 18.18
C LEU A 518 -8.60 16.96 17.16
N ILE A 519 -8.99 17.03 15.90
CA ILE A 519 -8.21 17.71 14.87
C ILE A 519 -8.40 19.22 14.98
N GLN A 520 -7.29 19.94 15.05
CA GLN A 520 -7.24 21.39 14.98
C GLN A 520 -6.82 21.80 13.55
N GLY A 521 -7.58 22.69 12.92
CA GLY A 521 -7.28 23.22 11.58
C GLY A 521 -7.70 22.33 10.41
N SER A 522 -7.26 22.74 9.21
CA SER A 522 -7.60 22.11 7.92
C SER A 522 -6.63 21.01 7.49
N THR A 523 -5.39 21.02 7.96
CA THR A 523 -4.32 20.15 7.45
C THR A 523 -4.31 18.75 8.07
N GLY A 524 -5.13 18.49 9.10
CA GLY A 524 -5.38 17.13 9.61
C GLY A 524 -4.13 16.36 10.01
N ASN A 525 -3.00 17.04 10.29
CA ASN A 525 -1.73 16.38 10.54
C ASN A 525 -1.79 15.60 11.85
N LEU A 526 -2.05 14.30 11.73
CA LEU A 526 -1.97 13.39 12.86
C LEU A 526 -0.49 13.29 13.24
N GLU A 527 -0.15 13.76 14.45
CA GLU A 527 1.16 13.47 15.02
C GLU A 527 1.43 11.97 14.90
N ARG A 528 2.55 11.60 14.27
CA ARG A 528 2.92 10.19 14.05
C ARG A 528 3.15 9.51 15.40
N ARG A 529 2.11 8.84 15.90
CA ARG A 529 2.12 8.05 17.13
C ARG A 529 2.28 6.59 16.78
N GLN A 530 3.32 5.96 17.32
CA GLN A 530 3.69 4.61 16.93
C GLN A 530 2.56 3.62 17.24
N GLY A 531 2.06 2.95 16.21
CA GLY A 531 0.98 1.97 16.33
C GLY A 531 -0.42 2.59 16.22
N VAL A 532 -0.68 3.72 16.88
CA VAL A 532 -2.00 4.39 16.82
C VAL A 532 -2.29 4.94 15.43
N SER A 533 -1.32 5.61 14.81
CA SER A 533 -1.48 6.12 13.44
C SER A 533 -1.61 5.00 12.38
N ASN A 534 -1.35 3.74 12.77
CA ASN A 534 -1.49 2.58 11.90
C ASN A 534 -2.84 1.87 12.08
N LEU A 535 -3.73 2.39 12.93
CA LEU A 535 -5.11 1.94 13.04
C LEU A 535 -5.93 2.67 11.97
N GLY A 536 -6.54 1.90 11.06
CA GLY A 536 -7.44 2.43 10.03
C GLY A 536 -8.60 3.20 10.65
N VAL A 537 -9.16 2.72 11.78
CA VAL A 537 -10.24 3.42 12.50
C VAL A 537 -9.85 4.82 12.99
N VAL A 538 -8.57 5.07 13.31
CA VAL A 538 -8.12 6.41 13.71
C VAL A 538 -8.09 7.34 12.51
N VAL A 539 -7.65 6.84 11.35
CA VAL A 539 -7.65 7.59 10.08
C VAL A 539 -9.08 7.90 9.64
N GLU A 540 -9.99 6.92 9.72
CA GLU A 540 -11.41 7.09 9.41
C GLU A 540 -12.07 8.10 10.36
N PHE A 541 -11.82 8.00 11.67
CA PHE A 541 -12.30 8.96 12.67
C PHE A 541 -11.85 10.39 12.37
N CYS A 542 -10.60 10.54 11.95
CA CYS A 542 -10.01 11.83 11.58
C CYS A 542 -10.60 12.38 10.27
N THR A 543 -10.80 11.52 9.28
CA THR A 543 -11.45 11.86 8.01
C THR A 543 -12.88 12.31 8.25
N MET A 544 -13.61 11.62 9.13
CA MET A 544 -14.96 11.99 9.53
C MET A 544 -15.01 13.36 10.23
N GLN A 545 -14.02 13.69 11.08
CA GLN A 545 -13.91 15.06 11.63
C GLN A 545 -13.74 16.11 10.55
N LEU A 546 -12.83 15.89 9.60
CA LEU A 546 -12.55 16.85 8.53
C LEU A 546 -13.77 17.10 7.64
N ALA A 547 -14.63 16.10 7.46
CA ALA A 547 -15.89 16.21 6.72
C ALA A 547 -16.98 17.02 7.45
N LEU A 548 -16.84 17.25 8.76
CA LEU A 548 -17.80 18.02 9.55
C LEU A 548 -17.44 19.52 9.62
N PRO A 549 -18.46 20.39 9.80
CA PRO A 549 -18.25 21.75 10.26
C PRO A 549 -17.42 21.77 11.54
N GLU A 550 -16.50 22.74 11.65
CA GLU A 550 -15.57 22.85 12.78
C GLU A 550 -16.30 22.89 14.14
N SER A 551 -17.45 23.54 14.21
CA SER A 551 -18.32 23.61 15.39
C SER A 551 -18.86 22.26 15.85
N SER A 552 -19.02 21.28 14.96
CA SER A 552 -19.56 19.95 15.27
C SER A 552 -18.48 18.92 15.63
N ARG A 553 -17.21 19.18 15.29
CA ARG A 553 -16.09 18.24 15.53
C ARG A 553 -15.89 17.98 17.01
N ALA A 554 -15.92 19.04 17.83
CA ALA A 554 -15.74 18.92 19.28
C ALA A 554 -16.83 18.06 19.93
N GLN A 555 -18.08 18.23 19.52
CA GLN A 555 -19.20 17.44 20.02
C GLN A 555 -19.06 15.97 19.65
N MET A 556 -18.74 15.65 18.39
CA MET A 556 -18.52 14.26 17.96
C MET A 556 -17.41 13.56 18.76
N VAL A 557 -16.29 14.26 18.96
CA VAL A 557 -15.18 13.74 19.75
C VAL A 557 -15.61 13.55 21.21
N GLN A 558 -16.36 14.48 21.77
CA GLN A 558 -16.92 14.34 23.12
C GLN A 558 -17.84 13.13 23.25
N ASP A 559 -18.76 12.93 22.30
CA ASP A 559 -19.69 11.81 22.28
C ASP A 559 -18.95 10.46 22.24
N ALA A 560 -17.95 10.35 21.36
CA ALA A 560 -17.10 9.16 21.27
C ALA A 560 -16.35 8.86 22.58
N ARG A 561 -15.72 9.89 23.17
CA ARG A 561 -14.97 9.77 24.42
C ARG A 561 -15.87 9.43 25.61
N GLN A 562 -17.08 10.01 25.64
CA GLN A 562 -18.07 9.75 26.67
C GLN A 562 -18.59 8.32 26.56
N TYR A 563 -18.91 7.86 25.36
CA TYR A 563 -19.33 6.48 25.11
C TYR A 563 -18.27 5.49 25.60
N VAL A 564 -17.02 5.65 25.15
CA VAL A 564 -15.91 4.76 25.54
C VAL A 564 -15.70 4.76 27.06
N SER A 565 -15.73 5.94 27.69
CA SER A 565 -15.55 6.04 29.14
C SER A 565 -16.74 5.52 29.95
N ALA A 566 -17.91 5.37 29.34
CA ALA A 566 -19.08 4.79 29.99
C ALA A 566 -19.17 3.26 29.83
N HIS A 567 -18.53 2.68 28.80
CA HIS A 567 -18.72 1.26 28.47
C HIS A 567 -17.45 0.42 28.61
N TRP A 568 -16.26 0.96 28.32
CA TRP A 568 -15.04 0.16 28.34
C TRP A 568 -14.41 0.13 29.73
N ALA A 569 -14.16 -1.07 30.25
CA ALA A 569 -13.60 -1.30 31.58
C ALA A 569 -12.07 -1.15 31.63
N TRP A 570 -11.38 -1.34 30.50
CA TRP A 570 -9.93 -1.24 30.42
C TRP A 570 -9.44 -0.84 29.04
N LEU A 571 -8.22 -0.29 28.99
CA LEU A 571 -7.53 0.10 27.75
C LEU A 571 -6.02 -0.14 27.86
N PRO A 572 -5.32 -0.41 26.74
CA PRO A 572 -3.86 -0.35 26.72
C PRO A 572 -3.37 1.09 26.92
N ILE A 573 -2.33 1.27 27.74
CA ILE A 573 -1.73 2.58 27.99
C ILE A 573 -0.40 2.73 27.24
N GLY A 574 -0.29 3.79 26.44
CA GLY A 574 0.98 4.15 25.79
C GLY A 574 1.19 5.64 25.57
N THR A 575 0.35 6.48 26.17
CA THR A 575 0.46 7.95 26.17
C THR A 575 1.83 8.45 26.62
N GLY A 576 2.45 7.83 27.63
CA GLY A 576 3.79 8.21 28.10
C GLY A 576 4.95 7.91 27.14
N LYS A 577 4.71 7.14 26.07
CA LYS A 577 5.71 6.76 25.06
C LYS A 577 5.28 7.11 23.63
N ASN A 578 4.13 7.76 23.43
CA ASN A 578 3.49 7.95 22.12
C ASN A 578 3.30 6.63 21.34
N HIS A 579 2.98 5.54 22.06
CA HIS A 579 2.76 4.22 21.49
C HIS A 579 1.31 3.78 21.71
N LEU A 580 0.79 2.87 20.88
CA LEU A 580 -0.47 2.17 21.17
C LEU A 580 -0.31 1.21 22.36
N TRP A 581 0.77 0.44 22.36
CA TRP A 581 1.09 -0.55 23.40
C TRP A 581 2.43 -0.20 24.04
N SER A 582 2.41 0.12 25.34
CA SER A 582 3.64 0.08 26.13
C SER A 582 3.86 -1.32 26.69
N THR A 583 5.11 -1.78 26.67
CA THR A 583 5.50 -3.08 27.24
C THR A 583 6.78 -2.96 28.06
N GLY A 584 7.01 -3.97 28.89
CA GLY A 584 8.29 -4.19 29.55
C GLY A 584 8.28 -3.85 31.03
N VAL A 585 9.38 -4.18 31.69
CA VAL A 585 9.57 -4.04 33.15
C VAL A 585 10.25 -2.73 33.54
N SER A 586 10.94 -2.11 32.58
CA SER A 586 11.66 -0.85 32.79
C SER A 586 10.69 0.33 32.78
N ASN A 587 10.84 1.23 33.74
CA ASN A 587 10.04 2.45 33.89
C ASN A 587 8.55 2.20 34.15
N VAL A 588 8.20 1.02 34.64
CA VAL A 588 6.86 0.76 35.18
C VAL A 588 6.74 1.58 36.48
N PRO A 589 5.72 2.45 36.62
CA PRO A 589 5.51 3.19 37.86
C PRO A 589 5.33 2.22 39.02
N LYS A 590 5.86 2.56 40.20
CA LYS A 590 5.73 1.74 41.42
C LYS A 590 4.27 1.46 41.81
N SER A 591 3.35 2.30 41.35
CA SER A 591 1.91 2.15 41.60
C SER A 591 1.24 1.12 40.69
N ALA A 592 1.86 0.69 39.59
CA ALA A 592 1.29 -0.34 38.72
C ALA A 592 1.53 -1.73 39.31
N GLN A 593 0.48 -2.56 39.30
CA GLN A 593 0.51 -3.93 39.79
C GLN A 593 0.84 -4.88 38.64
N GLN A 594 1.84 -5.75 38.82
CA GLN A 594 2.02 -6.90 37.93
C GLN A 594 0.90 -7.91 38.19
N VAL A 595 0.15 -8.27 37.17
CA VAL A 595 -0.81 -9.37 37.18
C VAL A 595 -0.23 -10.51 36.34
N GLY A 596 -0.41 -11.76 36.80
CA GLY A 596 0.04 -12.96 36.09
C GLY A 596 1.43 -13.47 36.50
N PRO A 597 1.80 -14.68 36.03
CA PRO A 597 3.01 -15.38 36.48
C PRO A 597 4.30 -14.92 35.79
N LEU A 598 4.20 -14.31 34.60
CA LEU A 598 5.37 -13.92 33.81
C LEU A 598 5.84 -12.53 34.18
N LYS A 599 7.16 -12.32 34.24
CA LYS A 599 7.73 -11.00 34.49
C LYS A 599 7.60 -10.12 33.24
N GLY A 600 6.95 -8.97 33.36
CA GLY A 600 6.71 -8.06 32.25
C GLY A 600 5.30 -8.17 31.67
N GLY A 601 5.10 -7.60 30.50
CA GLY A 601 3.80 -7.60 29.81
C GLY A 601 3.40 -6.23 29.26
N PRO A 602 2.27 -6.17 28.55
CA PRO A 602 1.64 -4.92 28.14
C PRO A 602 1.13 -4.15 29.35
N TRP A 603 1.09 -2.83 29.21
CA TRP A 603 0.58 -1.92 30.23
C TRP A 603 -0.90 -1.62 29.96
N MET A 604 -1.71 -1.70 31.01
CA MET A 604 -3.16 -1.54 30.97
C MET A 604 -3.60 -0.51 32.00
N ILE A 605 -4.66 0.24 31.71
CA ILE A 605 -5.34 1.12 32.67
C ILE A 605 -6.77 0.67 32.87
N ARG A 606 -7.21 0.63 34.14
CA ARG A 606 -8.60 0.35 34.53
C ARG A 606 -9.42 1.64 34.45
N ASN A 607 -10.63 1.55 33.91
CA ASN A 607 -11.55 2.68 33.87
C ASN A 607 -12.03 3.03 35.28
N PRO A 608 -11.70 4.22 35.82
CA PRO A 608 -12.11 4.61 37.17
C PRO A 608 -13.63 4.79 37.32
N ARG A 609 -14.36 5.02 36.22
CA ARG A 609 -15.82 5.26 36.24
C ARG A 609 -16.62 3.98 36.40
N LEU A 610 -16.04 2.82 36.13
CA LEU A 610 -16.70 1.51 36.17
C LEU A 610 -16.27 0.65 37.36
N ILE A 611 -15.51 1.21 38.30
CA ILE A 611 -15.13 0.52 39.53
C ILE A 611 -16.31 0.57 40.50
N ARG A 612 -16.86 -0.60 40.82
CA ARG A 612 -17.89 -0.71 41.85
C ARG A 612 -17.26 -0.43 43.21
N ALA A 613 -17.99 0.28 44.08
CA ALA A 613 -17.57 0.50 45.46
C ALA A 613 -17.36 -0.86 46.15
N GLY A 614 -16.11 -1.29 46.28
CA GLY A 614 -15.73 -2.62 46.80
C GLY A 614 -14.61 -3.32 46.05
N ASP A 615 -14.30 -2.94 44.81
CA ASP A 615 -13.27 -3.59 43.97
C ASP A 615 -11.85 -3.00 44.14
N HIS A 616 -11.52 -2.45 45.31
CA HIS A 616 -10.24 -1.78 45.60
C HIS A 616 -9.13 -2.71 46.05
#